data_AF-A0A7V4JQY2-F1
#
_entry.id   AF-A0A7V4JQY2-F1
#
_cell.length_a   1.000
_cell.length_b   1.000
_cell.length_c   1.000
_cell.angle_alpha   90.00
_cell.angle_beta   90.00
_cell.angle_gamma   90.00
#
_symmetry.space_group_name_H-M   'P 1'
#
loop_
_entity.id
_entity.type
_entity.pdbx_description
1 polymer ?
#
loop_
_entity_poly.entity_id
_entity_poly.type
_entity_poly.pdbx_seq_one_letter_code
_entity_poly.pdbx_strand_id
1 'polypeptide(L)'
;MVKNLPPNIEWFIPYLQNLEIFKETPLKEIFKHSTEELIKIYETSKDLLPLLLAERFLWENIEDNFFSYKLLNLVLKKRKVFGYLFFFPCKNFWNKNKKILSEYFFIKFSENYYFYPSEWGNAFKILISLWKEKAKFFSVEVNLYKEPSEEYIKNNLKLAQILEFSYLSQKALKFLKNYLPTFEVEKLSEITDKFLKTKESSLVLSSKKDIKKDLKRVGAKIIKELEGENKLLLVKNLDLNQIIWLYEKNLDINKTGVLPWEVWKKFKNKDSTPLIFLIGAFEHAKRINQISIKVFEGFTYHVLGDLYYEWKDLGKALKYYLLARNYTKQPIELALSESAIYYTFGDLDRAEKILRKELCGCKKEDPLIHYNLALIYLKKEKGEEAKYHLYKAHLLDPENIIFREALIKYLWDFEEYEELGDFLNSLKNLSLKEKIYFGKFYFYKKEYEKAFKYLKDVLTFKERDGETLLFLAWLYLYFNKEKEISQILLKEAQEMLSSEELEKIKKEFGLEI
;
A
#
# COMPACT_ATOMS: atom_id res chain seq x y z
N MET A 1 27.41 16.53 -25.33
CA MET A 1 26.68 15.52 -24.52
C MET A 1 25.81 16.27 -23.52
N VAL A 2 24.51 16.31 -23.74
CA VAL A 2 23.57 16.78 -22.71
C VAL A 2 23.77 15.86 -21.51
N LYS A 3 24.23 16.40 -20.37
CA LYS A 3 24.31 15.63 -19.12
C LYS A 3 22.94 15.01 -18.87
N ASN A 4 22.88 13.73 -18.47
CA ASN A 4 21.64 13.14 -17.97
C ASN A 4 21.12 14.02 -16.84
N LEU A 5 20.04 14.75 -17.11
CA LEU A 5 19.42 15.63 -16.14
C LEU A 5 18.93 14.80 -14.95
N PRO A 6 19.03 15.32 -13.71
CA PRO A 6 18.42 14.68 -12.56
C PRO A 6 16.93 14.44 -12.83
N PRO A 7 16.42 13.22 -12.57
CA PRO A 7 14.99 12.95 -12.60
C PRO A 7 14.21 14.00 -11.81
N ASN A 8 13.07 14.42 -12.35
CA ASN A 8 12.18 15.42 -11.76
C ASN A 8 12.72 16.86 -11.68
N ILE A 9 13.88 17.18 -12.27
CA ILE A 9 14.37 18.58 -12.29
C ILE A 9 13.37 19.53 -12.96
N GLU A 10 12.67 19.06 -13.99
CA GLU A 10 11.64 19.80 -14.71
C GLU A 10 10.47 20.21 -13.81
N TRP A 11 10.23 19.48 -12.71
CA TRP A 11 9.20 19.79 -11.73
C TRP A 11 9.42 21.16 -11.07
N PHE A 12 10.66 21.63 -10.99
CA PHE A 12 11.00 22.92 -10.38
C PHE A 12 11.00 24.08 -11.37
N ILE A 13 11.21 23.81 -12.66
CA ILE A 13 11.46 24.84 -13.69
C ILE A 13 10.35 25.90 -13.70
N PRO A 14 9.03 25.57 -13.76
CA PRO A 14 7.98 26.59 -13.81
C PRO A 14 7.98 27.55 -12.62
N TYR A 15 8.54 27.14 -11.48
CA TYR A 15 8.51 27.90 -10.23
C TYR A 15 9.70 28.84 -10.07
N LEU A 16 10.70 28.80 -10.96
CA LEU A 16 11.80 29.76 -10.93
C LEU A 16 11.30 31.19 -11.21
N GLN A 17 10.18 31.37 -11.92
CA GLN A 17 9.52 32.68 -12.13
C GLN A 17 9.15 33.41 -10.82
N ASN A 18 9.19 32.72 -9.68
CA ASN A 18 9.01 33.33 -8.36
C ASN A 18 10.20 34.16 -7.89
N LEU A 19 11.33 34.05 -8.59
CA LEU A 19 12.50 34.90 -8.39
C LEU A 19 12.42 36.03 -9.42
N GLU A 20 12.59 37.26 -8.95
CA GLU A 20 12.39 38.47 -9.76
C GLU A 20 13.22 38.47 -11.04
N ILE A 21 14.47 38.00 -10.96
CA ILE A 21 15.41 37.87 -12.08
C ILE A 21 14.93 36.92 -13.18
N PHE A 22 14.00 35.99 -12.89
CA PHE A 22 13.50 34.99 -13.84
C PHE A 22 12.05 35.21 -14.27
N LYS A 23 11.41 36.30 -13.83
CA LYS A 23 9.96 36.51 -13.98
C LYS A 23 9.50 36.55 -15.44
N GLU A 24 10.29 37.18 -16.31
CA GLU A 24 10.01 37.31 -17.75
C GLU A 24 10.80 36.32 -18.62
N THR A 25 11.60 35.45 -18.01
CA THR A 25 12.51 34.56 -18.72
C THR A 25 11.74 33.39 -19.37
N PRO A 26 12.08 33.01 -20.63
CA PRO A 26 11.46 31.87 -21.31
C PRO A 26 12.00 30.54 -20.79
N LEU A 27 11.62 30.15 -19.56
CA LEU A 27 12.17 28.98 -18.85
C LEU A 27 11.97 27.63 -19.56
N LYS A 28 11.10 27.56 -20.57
CA LYS A 28 10.95 26.39 -21.45
C LYS A 28 12.22 26.08 -22.25
N GLU A 29 13.18 26.99 -22.33
CA GLU A 29 14.43 26.83 -23.08
C GLU A 29 15.58 26.27 -22.22
N ILE A 30 15.38 26.18 -20.91
CA ILE A 30 16.35 25.62 -19.96
C ILE A 30 16.63 24.16 -20.31
N PHE A 31 17.92 23.81 -20.37
CA PHE A 31 18.46 22.49 -20.69
C PHE A 31 18.09 21.90 -22.05
N LYS A 32 17.44 22.65 -22.95
CA LYS A 32 17.18 22.22 -24.33
C LYS A 32 18.38 22.34 -25.24
N HIS A 33 19.24 23.31 -24.95
CA HIS A 33 20.39 23.69 -25.75
C HIS A 33 21.63 23.61 -24.88
N SER A 34 22.78 23.31 -25.48
CA SER A 34 24.06 23.51 -24.83
C SER A 34 24.28 25.00 -24.53
N THR A 35 25.14 25.31 -23.56
CA THR A 35 25.51 26.69 -23.23
C THR A 35 26.02 27.45 -24.46
N GLU A 36 26.81 26.80 -25.33
CA GLU A 36 27.30 27.40 -26.58
C GLU A 36 26.18 27.73 -27.56
N GLU A 37 25.19 26.84 -27.69
CA GLU A 37 24.01 27.07 -28.54
C GLU A 37 23.13 28.17 -27.97
N LEU A 38 22.90 28.21 -26.64
CA LEU A 38 22.15 29.29 -26.00
C LEU A 38 22.81 30.65 -26.25
N ILE A 39 24.14 30.75 -26.12
CA ILE A 39 24.88 31.98 -26.41
C ILE A 39 24.67 32.42 -27.87
N LYS A 40 24.69 31.49 -28.84
CA LYS A 40 24.46 31.81 -30.25
C LYS A 40 23.01 32.22 -30.54
N ILE A 41 22.03 31.53 -29.95
CA ILE A 41 20.60 31.79 -30.19
C ILE A 41 20.16 33.11 -29.54
N TYR A 42 20.72 33.43 -28.37
CA TYR A 42 20.31 34.56 -27.54
C TYR A 42 21.39 35.64 -27.40
N GLU A 43 22.37 35.71 -28.31
CA GLU A 43 23.57 36.56 -28.19
C GLU A 43 23.26 38.03 -27.84
N THR A 44 22.22 38.59 -28.46
CA THR A 44 21.77 39.98 -28.22
C THR A 44 20.50 40.07 -27.37
N SER A 45 20.01 38.95 -26.84
CA SER A 45 18.78 38.90 -26.05
C SER A 45 19.04 39.21 -24.57
N LYS A 46 18.11 39.96 -23.96
CA LYS A 46 18.07 40.17 -22.51
C LYS A 46 17.88 38.86 -21.70
N ASP A 47 17.47 37.78 -22.37
CA ASP A 47 17.13 36.50 -21.73
C ASP A 47 18.33 35.55 -21.56
N LEU A 48 19.45 35.79 -22.24
CA LEU A 48 20.62 34.90 -22.19
C LEU A 48 21.15 34.75 -20.76
N LEU A 49 21.42 35.86 -20.08
CA LEU A 49 21.93 35.84 -18.71
C LEU A 49 20.94 35.20 -17.72
N PRO A 50 19.64 35.55 -17.70
CA PRO A 50 18.64 34.86 -16.89
C PRO A 50 18.55 33.35 -17.14
N LEU A 51 18.62 32.89 -18.40
CA LEU A 51 18.60 31.46 -18.72
C LEU A 51 19.82 30.73 -18.15
N LEU A 52 21.03 31.27 -18.35
CA LEU A 52 22.26 30.71 -17.79
C LEU A 52 22.26 30.69 -16.26
N LEU A 53 21.75 31.76 -15.63
CA LEU A 53 21.62 31.84 -14.18
C LEU A 53 20.57 30.88 -13.63
N ALA A 54 19.49 30.62 -14.36
CA ALA A 54 18.47 29.64 -13.96
C ALA A 54 19.02 28.21 -13.98
N GLU A 55 19.75 27.83 -15.04
CA GLU A 55 20.44 26.54 -15.11
C GLU A 55 21.44 26.37 -13.96
N ARG A 56 22.26 27.39 -13.73
CA ARG A 56 23.22 27.41 -12.62
C ARG A 56 22.54 27.31 -11.26
N PHE A 57 21.48 28.08 -11.04
CA PHE A 57 20.72 28.07 -9.80
C PHE A 57 20.14 26.69 -9.49
N LEU A 58 19.63 25.97 -10.50
CA LEU A 58 19.16 24.59 -10.32
C LEU A 58 20.31 23.67 -9.91
N TRP A 59 21.44 23.71 -10.64
CA TRP A 59 22.62 22.88 -10.33
C TRP A 59 23.22 23.16 -8.96
N GLU A 60 23.26 24.41 -8.51
CA GLU A 60 23.73 24.80 -7.16
C GLU A 60 22.83 24.27 -6.03
N ASN A 61 21.61 23.86 -6.36
CA ASN A 61 20.64 23.30 -5.42
C ASN A 61 20.48 21.78 -5.57
N ILE A 62 21.41 21.13 -6.25
CA ILE A 62 21.48 19.68 -6.39
C ILE A 62 22.83 19.20 -5.88
N GLU A 63 22.81 18.27 -4.93
CA GLU A 63 24.01 17.60 -4.42
C GLU A 63 23.73 16.10 -4.33
N ASP A 64 24.54 15.28 -5.02
CA ASP A 64 24.29 13.85 -5.20
C ASP A 64 22.85 13.57 -5.69
N ASN A 65 22.07 12.84 -4.89
CA ASN A 65 20.65 12.52 -5.15
C ASN A 65 19.70 13.42 -4.36
N PHE A 66 20.14 14.62 -3.98
CA PHE A 66 19.37 15.52 -3.14
C PHE A 66 19.11 16.85 -3.82
N PHE A 67 17.84 17.21 -3.89
CA PHE A 67 17.43 18.58 -4.11
C PHE A 67 17.41 19.33 -2.78
N SER A 68 17.89 20.57 -2.79
CA SER A 68 17.76 21.49 -1.67
C SER A 68 16.29 21.85 -1.43
N TYR A 69 15.89 21.97 -0.16
CA TYR A 69 14.54 22.44 0.19
C TYR A 69 14.23 23.87 -0.32
N LYS A 70 15.25 24.66 -0.68
CA LYS A 70 15.07 25.97 -1.32
C LYS A 70 14.26 25.87 -2.61
N LEU A 71 14.46 24.80 -3.39
CA LEU A 71 13.69 24.56 -4.62
C LEU A 71 12.23 24.21 -4.29
N LEU A 72 12.00 23.39 -3.26
CA LEU A 72 10.65 23.08 -2.79
C LEU A 72 9.90 24.35 -2.33
N ASN A 73 10.57 25.27 -1.65
CA ASN A 73 9.98 26.52 -1.21
C ASN A 73 9.44 27.37 -2.37
N LEU A 74 10.08 27.34 -3.53
CA LEU A 74 9.56 28.00 -4.73
C LEU A 74 8.23 27.38 -5.17
N VAL A 75 8.10 26.06 -5.10
CA VAL A 75 6.85 25.36 -5.44
C VAL A 75 5.75 25.68 -4.42
N LEU A 76 6.09 25.64 -3.12
CA LEU A 76 5.14 25.87 -2.03
C LEU A 76 4.57 27.30 -2.01
N LYS A 77 5.28 28.28 -2.56
CA LYS A 77 4.74 29.65 -2.75
C LYS A 77 3.54 29.70 -3.72
N LYS A 78 3.40 28.71 -4.60
CA LYS A 78 2.36 28.70 -5.65
C LYS A 78 1.28 27.67 -5.40
N ARG A 79 1.65 26.52 -4.82
CA ARG A 79 0.69 25.45 -4.59
C ARG A 79 1.06 24.61 -3.40
N LYS A 80 0.03 23.95 -2.88
CA LYS A 80 0.17 22.84 -1.94
C LYS A 80 0.84 21.65 -2.64
N VAL A 81 1.73 20.96 -1.91
CA VAL A 81 2.39 19.73 -2.37
C VAL A 81 2.09 18.59 -1.39
N PHE A 82 1.57 17.49 -1.91
CA PHE A 82 1.38 16.25 -1.15
C PHE A 82 2.64 15.38 -1.28
N GLY A 83 3.03 14.70 -0.22
CA GLY A 83 4.19 13.82 -0.27
C GLY A 83 4.52 13.16 1.05
N TYR A 84 5.73 12.65 1.14
CA TYR A 84 6.19 11.77 2.21
C TYR A 84 7.35 12.43 2.94
N LEU A 85 7.19 12.73 4.24
CA LEU A 85 8.32 13.04 5.10
C LEU A 85 9.00 11.74 5.49
N PHE A 86 10.31 11.68 5.35
CA PHE A 86 11.15 10.56 5.78
C PHE A 86 12.09 10.99 6.90
N PHE A 87 12.26 10.10 7.87
CA PHE A 87 13.29 10.17 8.89
C PHE A 87 14.13 8.90 8.88
N PHE A 88 15.44 9.10 8.72
CA PHE A 88 16.43 8.02 8.71
C PHE A 88 17.32 8.14 9.96
N PRO A 89 17.08 7.32 11.02
CA PRO A 89 17.69 7.53 12.34
C PRO A 89 19.17 7.16 12.45
N CYS A 90 19.78 6.52 11.46
CA CYS A 90 21.14 6.00 11.57
C CYS A 90 22.16 6.94 10.90
N LYS A 91 23.20 7.33 11.64
CA LYS A 91 24.43 7.91 11.05
C LYS A 91 24.96 6.91 10.02
N ASN A 92 25.11 7.34 8.75
CA ASN A 92 25.43 6.51 7.57
C ASN A 92 24.28 5.67 6.98
N PHE A 93 23.01 6.02 7.23
CA PHE A 93 21.87 5.32 6.62
C PHE A 93 21.98 5.21 5.09
N TRP A 94 22.33 6.31 4.43
CA TRP A 94 22.46 6.35 2.97
C TRP A 94 23.55 5.41 2.44
N ASN A 95 24.72 5.40 3.07
CA ASN A 95 25.81 4.52 2.65
C ASN A 95 25.43 3.04 2.80
N LYS A 96 24.72 2.67 3.87
CA LYS A 96 24.25 1.30 4.09
C LYS A 96 23.18 0.86 3.09
N ASN A 97 22.35 1.80 2.63
CA ASN A 97 21.22 1.52 1.73
C ASN A 97 21.45 2.09 0.32
N LYS A 98 22.71 2.36 -0.05
CA LYS A 98 23.07 3.06 -1.30
C LYS A 98 22.51 2.35 -2.52
N LYS A 99 22.58 1.02 -2.54
CA LYS A 99 22.06 0.18 -3.64
C LYS A 99 20.57 0.42 -3.94
N ILE A 100 19.77 0.69 -2.91
CA ILE A 100 18.33 0.94 -3.06
C ILE A 100 18.09 2.41 -3.40
N LEU A 101 18.78 3.29 -2.68
CA LEU A 101 18.44 4.72 -2.66
C LEU A 101 19.12 5.52 -3.78
N SER A 102 20.11 4.94 -4.46
CA SER A 102 20.81 5.58 -5.58
C SER A 102 19.90 5.89 -6.78
N GLU A 103 18.75 5.22 -6.88
CA GLU A 103 17.80 5.39 -7.97
C GLU A 103 16.76 6.49 -7.71
N TYR A 104 16.75 7.04 -6.49
CA TYR A 104 15.73 7.99 -6.05
C TYR A 104 16.36 9.32 -5.66
N PHE A 105 15.68 10.39 -6.05
CA PHE A 105 16.00 11.74 -5.61
C PHE A 105 15.06 12.15 -4.47
N PHE A 106 15.60 12.88 -3.50
CA PHE A 106 14.84 13.39 -2.36
C PHE A 106 15.08 14.88 -2.18
N ILE A 107 14.13 15.56 -1.56
CA ILE A 107 14.32 16.93 -1.08
C ILE A 107 14.89 16.83 0.34
N LYS A 108 16.08 17.37 0.57
CA LYS A 108 16.77 17.30 1.86
C LYS A 108 16.44 18.54 2.71
N PHE A 109 15.87 18.33 3.88
CA PHE A 109 15.67 19.39 4.89
C PHE A 109 16.86 19.48 5.84
N SER A 110 17.36 18.33 6.31
CA SER A 110 18.55 18.26 7.16
C SER A 110 19.23 16.89 7.03
N GLU A 111 20.22 16.59 7.88
CA GLU A 111 20.97 15.32 7.84
C GLU A 111 20.09 14.07 7.88
N ASN A 112 18.96 14.11 8.60
CA ASN A 112 18.11 12.92 8.80
C ASN A 112 16.67 13.09 8.30
N TYR A 113 16.29 14.29 7.83
CA TYR A 113 14.92 14.59 7.40
C TYR A 113 14.85 14.90 5.92
N TYR A 114 13.98 14.19 5.22
CA TYR A 114 13.83 14.24 3.78
C TYR A 114 12.36 14.34 3.40
N PHE A 115 12.09 14.82 2.20
CA PHE A 115 10.76 14.85 1.61
C PHE A 115 10.76 14.29 0.21
N TYR A 116 9.71 13.55 -0.11
CA TYR A 116 9.49 12.98 -1.43
C TYR A 116 8.10 13.39 -1.92
N PRO A 117 7.98 14.28 -2.92
CA PRO A 117 6.71 14.64 -3.53
C PRO A 117 5.99 13.43 -4.10
N SER A 118 4.67 13.35 -3.88
CA SER A 118 3.85 12.25 -4.38
C SER A 118 3.79 12.22 -5.92
N GLU A 119 3.88 13.39 -6.56
CA GLU A 119 3.83 13.55 -8.01
C GLU A 119 5.05 12.94 -8.72
N TRP A 120 6.13 12.65 -8.00
CA TRP A 120 7.30 11.94 -8.55
C TRP A 120 7.06 10.43 -8.71
N GLY A 121 5.93 9.92 -8.24
CA GLY A 121 5.58 8.50 -8.32
C GLY A 121 6.52 7.61 -7.51
N ASN A 122 6.35 6.29 -7.58
CA ASN A 122 7.27 5.29 -6.97
C ASN A 122 7.49 5.35 -5.45
N ALA A 123 6.84 6.24 -4.68
CA ALA A 123 7.02 6.33 -3.23
C ALA A 123 6.78 4.99 -2.51
N PHE A 124 5.77 4.22 -2.93
CA PHE A 124 5.53 2.90 -2.35
C PHE A 124 6.62 1.87 -2.71
N LYS A 125 7.29 2.00 -3.86
CA LYS A 125 8.45 1.16 -4.20
C LYS A 125 9.65 1.45 -3.29
N ILE A 126 9.85 2.71 -2.91
CA ILE A 126 10.85 3.10 -1.90
C ILE A 126 10.53 2.39 -0.58
N LEU A 127 9.28 2.47 -0.10
CA LEU A 127 8.85 1.81 1.14
C LEU A 127 9.06 0.29 1.09
N ILE A 128 8.65 -0.37 0.01
CA ILE A 128 8.86 -1.82 -0.22
C ILE A 128 10.34 -2.16 -0.12
N SER A 129 11.20 -1.41 -0.80
CA SER A 129 12.63 -1.69 -0.83
C SER A 129 13.27 -1.53 0.54
N LEU A 130 12.88 -0.49 1.29
CA LEU A 130 13.33 -0.28 2.66
C LEU A 130 12.86 -1.38 3.62
N TRP A 131 11.61 -1.84 3.50
CA TRP A 131 11.10 -2.96 4.30
C TRP A 131 11.78 -4.28 3.99
N LYS A 132 12.03 -4.56 2.70
CA LYS A 132 12.72 -5.76 2.23
C LYS A 132 14.13 -5.88 2.83
N GLU A 133 14.88 -4.78 2.84
CA GLU A 133 16.22 -4.71 3.47
C GLU A 133 16.18 -4.52 4.99
N LYS A 134 14.98 -4.54 5.60
CA LYS A 134 14.78 -4.35 7.05
C LYS A 134 15.41 -3.05 7.56
N ALA A 135 15.45 -2.02 6.72
CA ALA A 135 15.98 -0.72 7.07
C ALA A 135 15.10 -0.06 8.14
N LYS A 136 15.72 0.55 9.16
CA LYS A 136 14.98 1.31 10.17
C LYS A 136 14.72 2.72 9.62
N PHE A 137 13.46 3.05 9.37
CA PHE A 137 13.03 4.37 8.93
C PHE A 137 11.64 4.71 9.48
N PHE A 138 11.27 5.98 9.37
CA PHE A 138 9.92 6.46 9.65
C PHE A 138 9.48 7.35 8.51
N SER A 139 8.25 7.18 8.05
CA SER A 139 7.66 7.97 6.99
C SER A 139 6.25 8.41 7.35
N VAL A 140 5.88 9.63 6.99
CA VAL A 140 4.51 10.15 7.20
C VAL A 140 4.04 10.88 5.95
N GLU A 141 2.83 10.57 5.49
CA GLU A 141 2.20 11.36 4.43
C GLU A 141 1.80 12.73 4.96
N VAL A 142 2.21 13.80 4.28
CA VAL A 142 1.89 15.17 4.67
C VAL A 142 1.47 16.01 3.48
N ASN A 143 0.86 17.14 3.82
CA ASN A 143 0.36 18.14 2.89
C ASN A 143 1.05 19.45 3.25
N LEU A 144 2.06 19.84 2.46
CA LEU A 144 2.83 21.06 2.69
C LEU A 144 2.20 22.23 1.94
N TYR A 145 1.99 23.35 2.63
CA TYR A 145 1.42 24.59 2.08
C TYR A 145 2.42 25.76 2.10
N LYS A 146 3.46 25.62 2.92
CA LYS A 146 4.56 26.56 3.13
C LYS A 146 5.74 25.77 3.66
N GLU A 147 6.90 26.43 3.76
CA GLU A 147 8.06 25.86 4.40
C GLU A 147 7.70 25.28 5.79
N PRO A 148 7.87 23.97 6.00
CA PRO A 148 7.54 23.35 7.27
C PRO A 148 8.58 23.75 8.33
N SER A 149 8.14 24.08 9.54
CA SER A 149 9.06 24.25 10.66
C SER A 149 9.69 22.90 11.04
N GLU A 150 10.90 22.94 11.61
CA GLU A 150 11.57 21.73 12.09
C GLU A 150 10.71 21.00 13.16
N GLU A 151 10.02 21.76 14.00
CA GLU A 151 9.07 21.24 14.98
C GLU A 151 7.90 20.50 14.32
N TYR A 152 7.33 21.04 13.24
CA TYR A 152 6.26 20.37 12.49
C TYR A 152 6.74 19.02 11.93
N ILE A 153 7.93 18.98 11.33
CA ILE A 153 8.54 17.74 10.80
C ILE A 153 8.73 16.73 11.94
N LYS A 154 9.36 17.16 13.05
CA LYS A 154 9.64 16.31 14.22
C LYS A 154 8.36 15.76 14.84
N ASN A 155 7.33 16.58 15.02
CA ASN A 155 6.08 16.17 15.65
C ASN A 155 5.34 15.11 14.83
N ASN A 156 5.23 15.27 13.50
CA ASN A 156 4.60 14.26 12.65
C ASN A 156 5.35 12.92 12.70
N LEU A 157 6.68 12.95 12.60
CA LEU A 157 7.50 11.73 12.63
C LEU A 157 7.52 11.09 14.03
N LYS A 158 7.46 11.89 15.09
CA LYS A 158 7.37 11.38 16.47
C LYS A 158 6.05 10.67 16.74
N LEU A 159 4.94 11.15 16.17
CA LEU A 159 3.66 10.44 16.24
C LEU A 159 3.76 9.04 15.62
N ALA A 160 4.36 8.93 14.43
CA ALA A 160 4.61 7.63 13.80
C ALA A 160 5.48 6.72 14.69
N GLN A 161 6.50 7.28 15.36
CA GLN A 161 7.34 6.54 16.31
C GLN A 161 6.55 6.01 17.52
N ILE A 162 5.71 6.84 18.15
CA ILE A 162 4.90 6.46 19.32
C ILE A 162 3.89 5.37 18.97
N LEU A 163 3.34 5.44 17.77
CA LEU A 163 2.40 4.46 17.23
C LEU A 163 3.09 3.32 16.47
N GLU A 164 4.43 3.29 16.54
CA GLU A 164 5.28 2.26 15.97
C GLU A 164 5.12 2.03 14.45
N PHE A 165 4.64 3.01 13.70
CA PHE A 165 4.62 2.97 12.24
C PHE A 165 6.02 3.18 11.69
N SER A 166 6.41 2.39 10.71
CA SER A 166 7.46 2.77 9.77
C SER A 166 6.91 3.67 8.66
N TYR A 167 5.61 3.55 8.34
CA TYR A 167 4.90 4.38 7.38
C TYR A 167 3.49 4.70 7.85
N LEU A 168 3.24 5.96 8.21
CA LEU A 168 1.92 6.45 8.63
C LEU A 168 1.24 7.21 7.49
N SER A 169 0.29 6.55 6.83
CA SER A 169 -0.54 7.17 5.78
C SER A 169 -1.65 8.06 6.36
N GLN A 170 -2.16 8.98 5.56
CA GLN A 170 -3.36 9.76 5.91
C GLN A 170 -4.59 8.88 6.13
N LYS A 171 -4.69 7.79 5.36
CA LYS A 171 -5.74 6.78 5.55
C LYS A 171 -5.62 6.11 6.92
N ALA A 172 -4.43 5.63 7.29
CA ALA A 172 -4.18 5.03 8.60
C ALA A 172 -4.46 6.02 9.75
N LEU A 173 -4.01 7.28 9.62
CA LEU A 173 -4.29 8.34 10.59
C LEU A 173 -5.79 8.58 10.78
N LYS A 174 -6.58 8.52 9.69
CA LYS A 174 -8.06 8.59 9.77
C LYS A 174 -8.64 7.40 10.54
N PHE A 175 -8.17 6.18 10.29
CA PHE A 175 -8.62 5.00 11.04
C PHE A 175 -8.27 5.07 12.52
N LEU A 176 -7.08 5.58 12.86
CA LEU A 176 -6.62 5.71 14.24
C LEU A 176 -7.51 6.62 15.10
N LYS A 177 -8.29 7.52 14.48
CA LYS A 177 -9.26 8.37 15.20
C LYS A 177 -10.35 7.56 15.88
N ASN A 178 -10.66 6.38 15.33
CA ASN A 178 -11.62 5.45 15.91
C ASN A 178 -11.06 4.68 17.12
N TYR A 179 -9.79 4.92 17.48
CA TYR A 179 -9.11 4.28 18.60
C TYR A 179 -8.70 5.31 19.64
N LEU A 180 -7.88 6.29 19.28
CA LEU A 180 -7.24 7.18 20.24
C LEU A 180 -8.03 8.48 20.45
N PRO A 181 -8.11 8.99 21.68
CA PRO A 181 -8.80 10.25 21.97
C PRO A 181 -8.09 11.50 21.44
N THR A 182 -6.78 11.43 21.21
CA THR A 182 -5.95 12.54 20.71
C THR A 182 -4.72 12.01 19.97
N PHE A 183 -4.13 12.85 19.12
CA PHE A 183 -2.84 12.64 18.46
C PHE A 183 -1.76 13.61 18.93
N GLU A 184 -2.01 14.34 20.02
CA GLU A 184 -1.00 15.20 20.63
C GLU A 184 0.15 14.35 21.18
N VAL A 185 1.31 14.47 20.54
CA VAL A 185 2.54 13.70 20.82
C VAL A 185 2.93 13.80 22.30
N GLU A 186 2.83 14.98 22.90
CA GLU A 186 3.19 15.22 24.30
C GLU A 186 2.29 14.42 25.26
N LYS A 187 0.96 14.49 25.07
CA LYS A 187 -0.02 13.77 25.90
C LYS A 187 0.14 12.25 25.79
N LEU A 188 0.35 11.74 24.56
CA LEU A 188 0.57 10.32 24.32
C LEU A 188 1.93 9.84 24.89
N SER A 189 2.98 10.65 24.78
CA SER A 189 4.29 10.35 25.37
C SER A 189 4.20 10.34 26.90
N GLU A 190 3.53 11.32 27.50
CA GLU A 190 3.39 11.42 28.95
C GLU A 190 2.72 10.17 29.55
N ILE A 191 1.61 9.71 28.97
CA ILE A 191 0.90 8.54 29.49
C ILE A 191 1.69 7.25 29.29
N THR A 192 2.37 7.09 28.15
CA THR A 192 3.20 5.91 27.86
C THR A 192 4.45 5.86 28.73
N ASP A 193 5.14 6.98 28.93
CA ASP A 193 6.30 7.08 29.83
C ASP A 193 5.92 6.81 31.29
N LYS A 194 4.77 7.32 31.75
CA LYS A 194 4.25 7.03 33.09
C LYS A 194 3.92 5.56 33.27
N PHE A 195 3.29 4.92 32.27
CA PHE A 195 3.04 3.47 32.28
C PHE A 195 4.35 2.69 32.40
N LEU A 196 5.36 3.02 31.59
CA LEU A 196 6.65 2.32 31.60
C LEU A 196 7.36 2.40 32.97
N LYS A 197 7.21 3.52 33.69
CA LYS A 197 7.82 3.76 35.01
C LYS A 197 7.03 3.18 36.18
N THR A 198 5.73 2.91 36.00
CA THR A 198 4.84 2.51 37.11
C THR A 198 4.55 1.02 37.06
N LYS A 199 5.24 0.23 37.90
CA LYS A 199 4.92 -1.19 38.10
C LYS A 199 3.48 -1.36 38.60
N GLU A 200 2.86 -2.50 38.29
CA GLU A 200 1.48 -2.83 38.68
C GLU A 200 0.42 -1.84 38.14
N SER A 201 0.77 -1.12 37.08
CA SER A 201 -0.17 -0.31 36.33
C SER A 201 -0.72 -1.05 35.11
N SER A 202 -1.87 -0.61 34.64
CA SER A 202 -2.50 -1.09 33.41
C SER A 202 -2.90 0.10 32.56
N LEU A 203 -2.65 0.00 31.25
CA LEU A 203 -3.32 0.85 30.28
C LEU A 203 -4.68 0.24 29.93
N VAL A 204 -5.69 1.09 29.80
CA VAL A 204 -7.05 0.71 29.43
C VAL A 204 -7.52 1.62 28.30
N LEU A 205 -8.01 1.03 27.22
CA LEU A 205 -8.68 1.74 26.13
C LEU A 205 -10.10 1.21 26.04
N SER A 206 -11.11 2.08 26.17
CA SER A 206 -12.51 1.66 26.23
C SER A 206 -13.44 2.58 25.45
N SER A 207 -14.41 1.99 24.74
CA SER A 207 -15.54 2.72 24.14
C SER A 207 -16.67 2.98 25.16
N LYS A 208 -16.59 2.41 26.36
CA LYS A 208 -17.61 2.55 27.40
C LYS A 208 -17.52 3.91 28.08
N LYS A 209 -18.58 4.72 27.99
CA LYS A 209 -18.65 6.04 28.64
C LYS A 209 -18.42 5.98 30.15
N ASP A 210 -18.96 4.97 30.83
CA ASP A 210 -18.94 4.86 32.29
C ASP A 210 -17.79 3.98 32.85
N ILE A 211 -16.79 3.61 32.03
CA ILE A 211 -15.66 2.75 32.46
C ILE A 211 -14.97 3.20 33.75
N LYS A 212 -14.93 4.51 34.04
CA LYS A 212 -14.35 5.04 35.29
C LYS A 212 -15.08 4.54 36.54
N LYS A 213 -16.41 4.36 36.47
CA LYS A 213 -17.21 3.84 37.59
C LYS A 213 -16.88 2.37 37.83
N ASP A 214 -16.76 1.59 36.76
CA ASP A 214 -16.42 0.17 36.84
C ASP A 214 -15.01 -0.04 37.39
N LEU A 215 -14.04 0.75 36.90
CA LEU A 215 -12.67 0.74 37.43
C LEU A 215 -12.61 1.06 38.93
N LYS A 216 -13.37 2.07 39.39
CA LYS A 216 -13.46 2.40 40.81
C LYS A 216 -14.12 1.28 41.63
N ARG A 217 -15.15 0.62 41.10
CA ARG A 217 -15.85 -0.50 41.77
C ARG A 217 -14.91 -1.68 42.05
N VAL A 218 -13.96 -1.93 41.15
CA VAL A 218 -12.93 -2.98 41.32
C VAL A 218 -11.67 -2.48 42.03
N GLY A 219 -11.72 -1.30 42.67
CA GLY A 219 -10.62 -0.76 43.46
C GLY A 219 -9.46 -0.12 42.67
N ALA A 220 -9.59 0.04 41.35
CA ALA A 220 -8.53 0.63 40.52
C ALA A 220 -8.40 2.14 40.74
N LYS A 221 -7.16 2.62 40.89
CA LYS A 221 -6.82 4.05 41.01
C LYS A 221 -6.44 4.62 39.65
N ILE A 222 -7.20 5.58 39.13
CA ILE A 222 -6.88 6.29 37.89
C ILE A 222 -5.74 7.27 38.16
N ILE A 223 -4.64 7.14 37.41
CA ILE A 223 -3.45 8.00 37.49
C ILE A 223 -3.49 9.11 36.44
N LYS A 224 -3.89 8.77 35.22
CA LYS A 224 -3.97 9.68 34.08
C LYS A 224 -5.09 9.25 33.15
N GLU A 225 -5.71 10.21 32.51
CA GLU A 225 -6.78 9.99 31.55
C GLU A 225 -6.67 10.94 30.37
N LEU A 226 -7.08 10.45 29.21
CA LEU A 226 -7.32 11.21 28.00
C LEU A 226 -8.72 10.86 27.51
N GLU A 227 -9.56 11.88 27.36
CA GLU A 227 -10.96 11.72 26.98
C GLU A 227 -11.20 12.10 25.52
N GLY A 228 -12.09 11.35 24.88
CA GLY A 228 -12.57 11.51 23.52
C GLY A 228 -13.75 10.57 23.31
N GLU A 229 -13.98 10.10 22.08
CA GLU A 229 -14.98 9.05 21.82
C GLU A 229 -14.65 7.76 22.59
N ASN A 230 -13.38 7.36 22.56
CA ASN A 230 -12.83 6.34 23.43
C ASN A 230 -12.05 6.98 24.59
N LYS A 231 -11.97 6.27 25.71
CA LYS A 231 -11.22 6.68 26.90
C LYS A 231 -9.93 5.91 27.01
N LEU A 232 -8.80 6.63 27.07
CA LEU A 232 -7.48 6.07 27.33
C LEU A 232 -7.07 6.40 28.76
N LEU A 233 -6.91 5.37 29.58
CA LEU A 233 -6.69 5.48 31.02
C LEU A 233 -5.41 4.74 31.42
N LEU A 234 -4.63 5.35 32.30
CA LEU A 234 -3.58 4.69 33.07
C LEU A 234 -4.10 4.46 34.49
N VAL A 235 -4.16 3.21 34.92
CA VAL A 235 -4.68 2.83 36.23
C VAL A 235 -3.68 2.02 37.03
N LYS A 236 -3.78 2.05 38.36
CA LYS A 236 -3.03 1.18 39.29
C LYS A 236 -3.98 0.25 40.04
N ASN A 237 -3.48 -0.90 40.49
CA ASN A 237 -4.22 -1.86 41.31
C ASN A 237 -5.50 -2.36 40.64
N LEU A 238 -5.46 -2.57 39.32
CA LEU A 238 -6.60 -3.11 38.59
C LEU A 238 -6.73 -4.62 38.84
N ASP A 239 -7.80 -5.05 39.50
CA ASP A 239 -8.17 -6.47 39.57
C ASP A 239 -8.79 -6.91 38.24
N LEU A 240 -8.00 -7.63 37.44
CA LEU A 240 -8.41 -8.12 36.13
C LEU A 240 -9.54 -9.14 36.21
N ASN A 241 -9.56 -10.00 37.23
CA ASN A 241 -10.59 -11.04 37.36
C ASN A 241 -11.94 -10.39 37.66
N GLN A 242 -11.96 -9.41 38.57
CA GLN A 242 -13.19 -8.68 38.89
C GLN A 242 -13.71 -7.87 37.71
N ILE A 243 -12.84 -7.16 36.97
CA ILE A 243 -13.32 -6.35 35.84
C ILE A 243 -13.81 -7.21 34.66
N ILE A 244 -13.17 -8.36 34.42
CA ILE A 244 -13.63 -9.33 33.40
C ILE A 244 -15.01 -9.88 33.81
N TRP A 245 -15.16 -10.31 35.05
CA TRP A 245 -16.43 -10.83 35.57
C TRP A 245 -17.57 -9.79 35.46
N LEU A 246 -17.30 -8.52 35.81
CA LEU A 246 -18.28 -7.43 35.66
C LEU A 246 -18.74 -7.26 34.21
N TYR A 247 -17.85 -7.48 33.24
CA TYR A 247 -18.11 -7.29 31.83
C TYR A 247 -18.85 -8.48 31.20
N GLU A 248 -18.53 -9.71 31.64
CA GLU A 248 -19.24 -10.93 31.23
C GLU A 248 -20.67 -10.94 31.76
N LYS A 249 -20.89 -10.56 33.04
CA LYS A 249 -22.21 -10.54 33.67
C LYS A 249 -23.18 -9.55 33.01
N ASN A 250 -22.68 -8.40 32.54
CA ASN A 250 -23.52 -7.31 32.03
C ASN A 250 -23.81 -7.40 30.53
N LEU A 251 -23.31 -8.43 29.82
CA LEU A 251 -23.42 -8.58 28.36
C LEU A 251 -23.06 -7.27 27.63
N ASP A 252 -21.98 -6.62 28.08
CA ASP A 252 -21.65 -5.26 27.64
C ASP A 252 -21.29 -5.25 26.15
N ILE A 253 -22.00 -4.44 25.36
CA ILE A 253 -21.71 -4.28 23.94
C ILE A 253 -20.45 -3.43 23.70
N ASN A 254 -20.02 -2.65 24.71
CA ASN A 254 -18.85 -1.80 24.62
C ASN A 254 -17.57 -2.63 24.69
N LYS A 255 -16.55 -2.17 23.95
CA LYS A 255 -15.29 -2.89 23.80
C LYS A 255 -14.21 -2.23 24.65
N THR A 256 -13.39 -3.05 25.29
CA THR A 256 -12.31 -2.59 26.18
C THR A 256 -11.06 -3.42 25.96
N GLY A 257 -9.96 -2.77 25.62
CA GLY A 257 -8.62 -3.34 25.58
C GLY A 257 -7.87 -3.02 26.87
N VAL A 258 -7.13 -3.99 27.40
CA VAL A 258 -6.31 -3.81 28.61
C VAL A 258 -4.89 -4.30 28.36
N LEU A 259 -3.90 -3.50 28.76
CA LEU A 259 -2.49 -3.86 28.76
C LEU A 259 -1.89 -3.66 30.16
N PRO A 260 -1.82 -4.73 30.97
CA PRO A 260 -1.09 -4.73 32.24
C PRO A 260 0.43 -4.59 32.03
N TRP A 261 1.12 -3.99 32.98
CA TRP A 261 2.58 -3.83 32.93
C TRP A 261 3.34 -5.16 32.85
N GLU A 262 2.87 -6.20 33.55
CA GLU A 262 3.50 -7.54 33.48
C GLU A 262 3.32 -8.20 32.11
N VAL A 263 2.16 -8.01 31.48
CA VAL A 263 1.89 -8.48 30.11
C VAL A 263 2.78 -7.72 29.13
N TRP A 264 2.90 -6.41 29.28
CA TRP A 264 3.85 -5.61 28.50
C TRP A 264 5.28 -6.12 28.66
N LYS A 265 5.74 -6.39 29.88
CA LYS A 265 7.08 -6.92 30.14
C LYS A 265 7.31 -8.27 29.47
N LYS A 266 6.31 -9.15 29.46
CA LYS A 266 6.37 -10.48 28.84
C LYS A 266 6.42 -10.43 27.32
N PHE A 267 5.63 -9.56 26.70
CA PHE A 267 5.42 -9.54 25.24
C PHE A 267 6.16 -8.40 24.52
N LYS A 268 6.77 -7.44 25.22
CA LYS A 268 7.52 -6.39 24.52
C LYS A 268 8.67 -7.00 23.72
N ASN A 269 8.88 -6.47 22.53
CA ASN A 269 10.04 -6.76 21.71
C ASN A 269 10.75 -5.43 21.37
N LYS A 270 11.85 -5.53 20.63
CA LYS A 270 12.64 -4.35 20.24
C LYS A 270 11.77 -3.36 19.46
N ASP A 271 11.82 -2.10 19.89
CA ASP A 271 11.10 -0.96 19.31
C ASP A 271 9.56 -1.00 19.46
N SER A 272 8.97 -1.95 20.21
CA SER A 272 7.51 -1.90 20.46
C SER A 272 7.10 -0.75 21.37
N THR A 273 5.85 -0.30 21.25
CA THR A 273 5.26 0.70 22.15
C THR A 273 4.04 0.14 22.91
N PRO A 274 3.78 0.57 24.17
CA PRO A 274 2.60 0.12 24.91
C PRO A 274 1.28 0.48 24.23
N LEU A 275 1.25 1.61 23.52
CA LEU A 275 0.03 2.14 22.93
C LEU A 275 -0.49 1.24 21.80
N ILE A 276 0.41 0.69 20.97
CA ILE A 276 -0.02 -0.21 19.90
C ILE A 276 -0.51 -1.55 20.45
N PHE A 277 0.11 -2.10 21.49
CA PHE A 277 -0.39 -3.31 22.14
C PHE A 277 -1.79 -3.09 22.71
N LEU A 278 -2.03 -1.93 23.33
CA LEU A 278 -3.35 -1.57 23.82
C LEU A 278 -4.39 -1.46 22.69
N ILE A 279 -4.04 -0.83 21.56
CA ILE A 279 -4.89 -0.77 20.36
C ILE A 279 -5.20 -2.18 19.85
N GLY A 280 -4.20 -3.06 19.78
CA GLY A 280 -4.37 -4.45 19.39
C GLY A 280 -5.34 -5.20 20.30
N ALA A 281 -5.22 -5.04 21.63
CA ALA A 281 -6.13 -5.66 22.59
C ALA A 281 -7.57 -5.13 22.43
N PHE A 282 -7.73 -3.83 22.21
CA PHE A 282 -9.03 -3.21 21.98
C PHE A 282 -9.67 -3.70 20.66
N GLU A 283 -8.90 -3.79 19.59
CA GLU A 283 -9.38 -4.34 18.32
C GLU A 283 -9.71 -5.83 18.42
N HIS A 284 -8.92 -6.59 19.17
CA HIS A 284 -9.20 -7.99 19.43
C HIS A 284 -10.54 -8.17 20.15
N ALA A 285 -10.89 -7.30 21.12
CA ALA A 285 -12.23 -7.28 21.71
C ALA A 285 -13.32 -6.93 20.68
N LYS A 286 -13.06 -5.99 19.76
CA LYS A 286 -14.03 -5.59 18.72
C LYS A 286 -14.33 -6.72 17.74
N ARG A 287 -13.33 -7.48 17.31
CA ARG A 287 -13.48 -8.56 16.32
C ARG A 287 -14.20 -9.79 16.89
N ILE A 288 -14.20 -9.96 18.21
CA ILE A 288 -14.91 -11.08 18.86
C ILE A 288 -16.21 -10.56 19.47
N ASN A 289 -17.34 -10.83 18.81
CA ASN A 289 -18.66 -10.31 19.20
C ASN A 289 -19.00 -10.60 20.67
N GLN A 290 -18.68 -11.79 21.17
CA GLN A 290 -19.01 -12.25 22.52
C GLN A 290 -18.06 -11.71 23.62
N ILE A 291 -16.95 -11.04 23.26
CA ILE A 291 -15.97 -10.55 24.23
C ILE A 291 -16.06 -9.03 24.32
N SER A 292 -16.34 -8.52 25.52
CA SER A 292 -16.44 -7.07 25.80
C SER A 292 -15.15 -6.48 26.35
N ILE A 293 -14.30 -7.30 26.96
CA ILE A 293 -12.99 -6.90 27.49
C ILE A 293 -11.91 -7.91 27.09
N LYS A 294 -10.77 -7.42 26.60
CA LYS A 294 -9.65 -8.26 26.19
C LYS A 294 -8.34 -7.74 26.75
N VAL A 295 -7.62 -8.61 27.44
CA VAL A 295 -6.23 -8.39 27.83
C VAL A 295 -5.33 -8.78 26.66
N PHE A 296 -4.28 -8.01 26.40
CA PHE A 296 -3.30 -8.36 25.39
C PHE A 296 -2.71 -9.77 25.65
N GLU A 297 -2.63 -10.59 24.60
CA GLU A 297 -2.07 -11.93 24.66
C GLU A 297 -1.34 -12.26 23.35
N GLY A 298 -0.68 -13.42 23.28
CA GLY A 298 0.12 -13.79 22.10
C GLY A 298 -0.66 -13.80 20.78
N PHE A 299 -1.92 -14.24 20.78
CA PHE A 299 -2.76 -14.21 19.58
C PHE A 299 -3.07 -12.77 19.12
N THR A 300 -3.02 -11.78 20.01
CA THR A 300 -3.22 -10.36 19.66
C THR A 300 -2.16 -9.84 18.69
N TYR A 301 -0.99 -10.49 18.57
CA TYR A 301 -0.04 -10.15 17.51
C TYR A 301 -0.60 -10.38 16.10
N HIS A 302 -1.45 -11.40 15.91
CA HIS A 302 -2.11 -11.63 14.62
C HIS A 302 -3.00 -10.43 14.27
N VAL A 303 -3.83 -10.00 15.23
CA VAL A 303 -4.69 -8.80 15.08
C VAL A 303 -3.87 -7.54 14.78
N LEU A 304 -2.70 -7.38 15.41
CA LEU A 304 -1.80 -6.27 15.08
C LEU A 304 -1.21 -6.37 13.67
N GLY A 305 -0.87 -7.57 13.22
CA GLY A 305 -0.45 -7.82 11.84
C GLY A 305 -1.52 -7.38 10.85
N ASP A 306 -2.77 -7.78 11.09
CA ASP A 306 -3.93 -7.41 10.25
C ASP A 306 -4.12 -5.90 10.21
N LEU A 307 -4.09 -5.24 11.37
CA LEU A 307 -4.24 -3.78 11.46
C LEU A 307 -3.17 -3.05 10.65
N TYR A 308 -1.89 -3.42 10.80
CA TYR A 308 -0.83 -2.79 10.01
C TYR A 308 -0.93 -3.12 8.52
N TYR A 309 -1.40 -4.32 8.17
CA TYR A 309 -1.65 -4.70 6.78
C TYR A 309 -2.76 -3.81 6.16
N GLU A 310 -3.87 -3.63 6.86
CA GLU A 310 -4.97 -2.73 6.49
C GLU A 310 -4.51 -1.26 6.39
N TRP A 311 -3.60 -0.84 7.27
CA TRP A 311 -2.96 0.48 7.27
C TRP A 311 -1.85 0.64 6.22
N LYS A 312 -1.53 -0.42 5.48
CA LYS A 312 -0.50 -0.50 4.44
C LYS A 312 0.94 -0.33 4.93
N ASP A 313 1.21 -0.51 6.21
CA ASP A 313 2.57 -0.62 6.73
C ASP A 313 3.00 -2.09 6.73
N LEU A 314 3.42 -2.58 5.56
CA LEU A 314 3.73 -4.00 5.35
C LEU A 314 4.93 -4.46 6.17
N GLY A 315 5.88 -3.56 6.45
CA GLY A 315 7.03 -3.86 7.31
C GLY A 315 6.60 -4.18 8.75
N LYS A 316 5.69 -3.39 9.31
CA LYS A 316 5.14 -3.63 10.64
C LYS A 316 4.14 -4.79 10.67
N ALA A 317 3.33 -4.95 9.63
CA ALA A 317 2.46 -6.11 9.48
C ALA A 317 3.27 -7.41 9.55
N LEU A 318 4.34 -7.52 8.75
CA LEU A 318 5.22 -8.69 8.74
C LEU A 318 5.88 -8.90 10.10
N LYS A 319 6.40 -7.84 10.75
CA LYS A 319 6.96 -7.94 12.10
C LYS A 319 5.98 -8.63 13.06
N TYR A 320 4.71 -8.22 13.05
CA TYR A 320 3.70 -8.72 13.97
C TYR A 320 3.20 -10.12 13.61
N TYR A 321 3.05 -10.45 12.33
CA TYR A 321 2.78 -11.82 11.92
C TYR A 321 3.89 -12.79 12.34
N LEU A 322 5.16 -12.42 12.18
CA LEU A 322 6.29 -13.24 12.61
C LEU A 322 6.27 -13.52 14.13
N LEU A 323 5.84 -12.55 14.94
CA LEU A 323 5.66 -12.73 16.39
C LEU A 323 4.45 -13.61 16.70
N ALA A 324 3.40 -13.54 15.90
CA ALA A 324 2.17 -14.32 16.08
C ALA A 324 2.37 -15.82 15.83
N ARG A 325 3.38 -16.26 15.08
CA ARG A 325 3.63 -17.68 14.74
C ARG A 325 3.60 -18.63 15.94
N ASN A 326 4.13 -18.22 17.08
CA ASN A 326 4.19 -19.06 18.29
C ASN A 326 2.87 -19.10 19.08
N TYR A 327 1.87 -18.33 18.66
CA TYR A 327 0.62 -18.11 19.39
C TYR A 327 -0.62 -18.22 18.52
N THR A 328 -0.46 -18.30 17.19
CA THR A 328 -1.58 -18.29 16.27
C THR A 328 -2.41 -19.55 16.43
N LYS A 329 -3.73 -19.37 16.50
CA LYS A 329 -4.72 -20.45 16.38
C LYS A 329 -5.17 -20.65 14.93
N GLN A 330 -4.62 -19.85 14.02
CA GLN A 330 -4.98 -19.71 12.62
C GLN A 330 -3.68 -19.75 11.79
N PRO A 331 -3.03 -20.94 11.68
CA PRO A 331 -1.74 -21.06 11.02
C PRO A 331 -1.82 -20.84 9.50
N ILE A 332 -2.92 -21.26 8.86
CA ILE A 332 -3.13 -21.12 7.42
C ILE A 332 -3.30 -19.65 7.05
N GLU A 333 -4.17 -18.94 7.76
CA GLU A 333 -4.43 -17.51 7.56
C GLU A 333 -3.17 -16.69 7.82
N LEU A 334 -2.39 -17.04 8.85
CA LEU A 334 -1.11 -16.40 9.09
C LEU A 334 -0.12 -16.64 7.93
N ALA A 335 -0.03 -17.88 7.44
CA ALA A 335 0.84 -18.22 6.32
C ALA A 335 0.45 -17.48 5.03
N LEU A 336 -0.85 -17.37 4.75
CA LEU A 336 -1.40 -16.59 3.64
C LEU A 336 -1.01 -15.11 3.75
N SER A 337 -1.21 -14.51 4.92
CA SER A 337 -0.88 -13.09 5.18
C SER A 337 0.62 -12.82 5.07
N GLU A 338 1.48 -13.67 5.63
CA GLU A 338 2.93 -13.54 5.51
C GLU A 338 3.40 -13.69 4.06
N SER A 339 2.87 -14.70 3.35
CA SER A 339 3.21 -14.98 1.95
C SER A 339 2.84 -13.80 1.04
N ALA A 340 1.66 -13.21 1.23
CA ALA A 340 1.21 -12.04 0.47
C ALA A 340 2.17 -10.84 0.61
N ILE A 341 2.74 -10.64 1.81
CA ILE A 341 3.74 -9.59 2.03
C ILE A 341 5.04 -9.93 1.30
N TYR A 342 5.56 -11.15 1.43
CA TYR A 342 6.78 -11.54 0.71
C TYR A 342 6.61 -11.50 -0.81
N TYR A 343 5.44 -11.88 -1.33
CA TYR A 343 5.09 -11.74 -2.75
C TYR A 343 5.14 -10.27 -3.21
N THR A 344 4.65 -9.35 -2.37
CA THR A 344 4.70 -7.91 -2.62
C THR A 344 6.13 -7.36 -2.57
N PHE A 345 6.98 -7.90 -1.69
CA PHE A 345 8.42 -7.58 -1.64
C PHE A 345 9.22 -8.21 -2.81
N GLY A 346 8.57 -9.04 -3.63
CA GLY A 346 9.21 -9.81 -4.69
C GLY A 346 10.13 -10.92 -4.18
N ASP A 347 9.99 -11.32 -2.92
CA ASP A 347 10.72 -12.45 -2.31
C ASP A 347 9.90 -13.73 -2.51
N LEU A 348 9.79 -14.13 -3.78
CA LEU A 348 8.89 -15.19 -4.24
C LEU A 348 9.25 -16.54 -3.64
N ASP A 349 10.54 -16.81 -3.41
CA ASP A 349 10.99 -18.07 -2.81
C ASP A 349 10.56 -18.20 -1.34
N ARG A 350 10.60 -17.11 -0.56
CA ARG A 350 10.08 -17.15 0.81
C ARG A 350 8.56 -17.27 0.84
N ALA A 351 7.86 -16.56 -0.03
CA ALA A 351 6.42 -16.65 -0.17
C ALA A 351 5.99 -18.11 -0.49
N GLU A 352 6.64 -18.72 -1.49
CA GLU A 352 6.41 -20.12 -1.89
C GLU A 352 6.70 -21.09 -0.73
N LYS A 353 7.86 -20.94 -0.07
CA LYS A 353 8.29 -21.82 1.01
C LYS A 353 7.33 -21.79 2.20
N ILE A 354 6.74 -20.63 2.51
CA ILE A 354 5.76 -20.50 3.60
C ILE A 354 4.50 -21.29 3.25
N LEU A 355 3.93 -21.07 2.06
CA LEU A 355 2.69 -21.73 1.64
C LEU A 355 2.85 -23.23 1.44
N ARG A 356 3.96 -23.69 0.85
CA ARG A 356 4.23 -25.12 0.66
C ARG A 356 4.27 -25.91 1.98
N LYS A 357 4.64 -25.29 3.10
CA LYS A 357 4.65 -25.96 4.41
C LYS A 357 3.25 -26.29 4.92
N GLU A 358 2.24 -25.57 4.46
CA GLU A 358 0.85 -25.79 4.86
C GLU A 358 0.16 -26.88 4.01
N LEU A 359 0.78 -27.34 2.93
CA LEU A 359 0.31 -28.45 2.10
C LEU A 359 0.68 -29.83 2.70
N CYS A 360 0.18 -30.15 3.90
CA CYS A 360 0.28 -31.51 4.44
C CYS A 360 -0.83 -32.41 3.88
N GLY A 361 -0.48 -33.53 3.24
CA GLY A 361 -1.46 -34.54 2.79
C GLY A 361 -2.29 -35.20 3.91
N CYS A 362 -1.99 -34.88 5.17
CA CYS A 362 -2.72 -35.31 6.36
C CYS A 362 -3.91 -34.41 6.73
N LYS A 363 -4.00 -33.21 6.14
CA LYS A 363 -5.06 -32.22 6.42
C LYS A 363 -5.81 -31.92 5.13
N LYS A 364 -7.07 -31.49 5.26
CA LYS A 364 -7.81 -30.92 4.13
C LYS A 364 -7.02 -29.68 3.66
N GLU A 365 -6.60 -29.69 2.40
CA GLU A 365 -5.90 -28.57 1.77
C GLU A 365 -6.83 -27.36 1.68
N ASP A 366 -6.28 -26.18 1.95
CA ASP A 366 -7.01 -24.91 1.80
C ASP A 366 -6.84 -24.40 0.35
N PRO A 367 -7.95 -24.12 -0.37
CA PRO A 367 -7.87 -23.69 -1.77
C PRO A 367 -7.13 -22.35 -1.95
N LEU A 368 -7.15 -21.45 -0.95
CA LEU A 368 -6.42 -20.18 -1.01
C LEU A 368 -4.91 -20.39 -1.02
N ILE A 369 -4.40 -21.47 -0.41
CA ILE A 369 -2.96 -21.80 -0.47
C ILE A 369 -2.57 -22.09 -1.92
N HIS A 370 -3.34 -22.93 -2.61
CA HIS A 370 -3.08 -23.25 -4.01
C HIS A 370 -3.24 -22.02 -4.91
N TYR A 371 -4.29 -21.24 -4.74
CA TYR A 371 -4.47 -20.01 -5.50
C TYR A 371 -3.27 -19.05 -5.35
N ASN A 372 -2.80 -18.80 -4.13
CA ASN A 372 -1.65 -17.92 -3.92
C ASN A 372 -0.32 -18.53 -4.41
N LEU A 373 -0.14 -19.85 -4.32
CA LEU A 373 1.00 -20.53 -4.96
C LEU A 373 0.99 -20.36 -6.47
N ALA A 374 -0.18 -20.46 -7.12
CA ALA A 374 -0.29 -20.20 -8.55
C ALA A 374 0.16 -18.77 -8.90
N LEU A 375 -0.32 -17.76 -8.17
CA LEU A 375 0.11 -16.37 -8.40
C LEU A 375 1.63 -16.19 -8.25
N ILE A 376 2.23 -16.87 -7.26
CA ILE A 376 3.69 -16.89 -7.09
C ILE A 376 4.38 -17.52 -8.30
N TYR A 377 3.90 -18.67 -8.80
CA TYR A 377 4.49 -19.32 -9.96
C TYR A 377 4.33 -18.53 -11.25
N LEU A 378 3.19 -17.88 -11.47
CA LEU A 378 3.02 -16.95 -12.61
C LEU A 378 4.06 -15.85 -12.58
N LYS A 379 4.30 -15.25 -11.41
CA LYS A 379 5.33 -14.21 -11.25
C LYS A 379 6.76 -14.74 -11.35
N LYS A 380 6.96 -16.06 -11.17
CA LYS A 380 8.23 -16.76 -11.41
C LYS A 380 8.34 -17.29 -12.85
N GLU A 381 7.39 -16.98 -13.72
CA GLU A 381 7.31 -17.46 -15.11
C GLU A 381 7.26 -19.00 -15.21
N LYS A 382 6.60 -19.63 -14.24
CA LYS A 382 6.41 -21.08 -14.12
C LYS A 382 4.97 -21.47 -14.44
N GLY A 383 4.62 -21.41 -15.72
CA GLY A 383 3.24 -21.61 -16.21
C GLY A 383 2.63 -22.93 -15.76
N GLU A 384 3.30 -24.05 -16.01
CA GLU A 384 2.78 -25.38 -15.67
C GLU A 384 2.51 -25.58 -14.17
N GLU A 385 3.44 -25.15 -13.30
CA GLU A 385 3.20 -25.20 -11.85
C GLU A 385 2.04 -24.29 -11.43
N ALA A 386 1.87 -23.13 -12.08
CA ALA A 386 0.74 -22.26 -11.83
C ALA A 386 -0.58 -22.92 -12.26
N LYS A 387 -0.64 -23.50 -13.46
CA LYS A 387 -1.80 -24.24 -13.99
C LYS A 387 -2.27 -25.31 -13.02
N TYR A 388 -1.35 -26.16 -12.57
CA TYR A 388 -1.63 -27.20 -11.58
C TYR A 388 -2.33 -26.64 -10.33
N HIS A 389 -1.80 -25.55 -9.79
CA HIS A 389 -2.33 -24.95 -8.57
C HIS A 389 -3.65 -24.19 -8.77
N LEU A 390 -3.89 -23.57 -9.94
CA LEU A 390 -5.17 -22.97 -10.28
C LEU A 390 -6.27 -24.04 -10.38
N TYR A 391 -5.99 -25.16 -11.05
CA TYR A 391 -6.90 -26.29 -11.09
C TYR A 391 -7.19 -26.84 -9.69
N LYS A 392 -6.17 -27.02 -8.85
CA LYS A 392 -6.37 -27.48 -7.46
C LYS A 392 -7.24 -26.53 -6.65
N ALA A 393 -7.01 -25.23 -6.74
CA ALA A 393 -7.85 -24.24 -6.04
C ALA A 393 -9.31 -24.32 -6.49
N HIS A 394 -9.55 -24.39 -7.81
CA HIS A 394 -10.90 -24.53 -8.36
C HIS A 394 -11.55 -25.86 -7.96
N LEU A 395 -10.85 -26.99 -8.02
CA LEU A 395 -11.41 -28.30 -7.66
C LEU A 395 -11.79 -28.39 -6.17
N LEU A 396 -11.03 -27.73 -5.30
CA LEU A 396 -11.30 -27.70 -3.86
C LEU A 396 -12.46 -26.77 -3.49
N ASP A 397 -12.73 -25.74 -4.31
CA ASP A 397 -13.85 -24.80 -4.15
C ASP A 397 -14.41 -24.34 -5.51
N PRO A 398 -15.24 -25.18 -6.19
CA PRO A 398 -15.67 -24.94 -7.57
C PRO A 398 -16.59 -23.72 -7.76
N GLU A 399 -17.29 -23.32 -6.69
CA GLU A 399 -18.21 -22.18 -6.70
C GLU A 399 -17.49 -20.84 -6.50
N ASN A 400 -16.18 -20.88 -6.18
CA ASN A 400 -15.39 -19.67 -5.98
C ASN A 400 -15.05 -19.01 -7.31
N ILE A 401 -15.75 -17.91 -7.59
CA ILE A 401 -15.57 -17.15 -8.83
C ILE A 401 -14.14 -16.64 -9.00
N ILE A 402 -13.42 -16.33 -7.91
CA ILE A 402 -12.05 -15.81 -8.01
C ILE A 402 -11.11 -16.88 -8.56
N PHE A 403 -11.21 -18.14 -8.09
CA PHE A 403 -10.36 -19.23 -8.57
C PHE A 403 -10.69 -19.60 -10.00
N ARG A 404 -11.98 -19.62 -10.32
CA ARG A 404 -12.47 -19.90 -11.67
C ARG A 404 -12.02 -18.86 -12.68
N GLU A 405 -12.18 -17.57 -12.37
CA GLU A 405 -11.71 -16.48 -13.22
C GLU A 405 -10.19 -16.48 -13.39
N ALA A 406 -9.44 -16.80 -12.35
CA ALA A 406 -7.98 -16.88 -12.44
C ALA A 406 -7.51 -18.04 -13.34
N LEU A 407 -8.17 -19.19 -13.27
CA LEU A 407 -7.91 -20.32 -14.17
C LEU A 407 -8.26 -19.97 -15.63
N ILE A 408 -9.43 -19.37 -15.87
CA ILE A 408 -9.85 -18.92 -17.21
C ILE A 408 -8.85 -17.92 -17.78
N LYS A 409 -8.46 -16.93 -16.98
CA LYS A 409 -7.48 -15.93 -17.40
C LYS A 409 -6.14 -16.60 -17.73
N TYR A 410 -5.69 -17.55 -16.92
CA TYR A 410 -4.47 -18.31 -17.20
C TYR A 410 -4.56 -19.04 -18.55
N LEU A 411 -5.63 -19.80 -18.78
CA LEU A 411 -5.78 -20.58 -20.01
C LEU A 411 -5.83 -19.66 -21.24
N TRP A 412 -6.42 -18.47 -21.13
CA TRP A 412 -6.39 -17.48 -22.19
C TRP A 412 -4.99 -16.89 -22.41
N ASP A 413 -4.35 -16.39 -21.35
CA ASP A 413 -3.06 -15.70 -21.42
C ASP A 413 -1.91 -16.63 -21.88
N PHE A 414 -2.03 -17.93 -21.65
CA PHE A 414 -1.07 -18.97 -22.07
C PHE A 414 -1.50 -19.71 -23.35
N GLU A 415 -2.49 -19.20 -24.08
CA GLU A 415 -2.92 -19.69 -25.39
C GLU A 415 -3.46 -21.15 -25.37
N GLU A 416 -3.93 -21.62 -24.21
CA GLU A 416 -4.53 -22.94 -23.97
C GLU A 416 -6.02 -22.94 -24.36
N TYR A 417 -6.32 -22.48 -25.57
CA TYR A 417 -7.69 -22.15 -25.98
C TYR A 417 -8.64 -23.35 -26.03
N GLU A 418 -8.15 -24.54 -26.43
CA GLU A 418 -8.99 -25.74 -26.47
C GLU A 418 -9.45 -26.13 -25.07
N GLU A 419 -8.53 -26.17 -24.11
CA GLU A 419 -8.83 -26.47 -22.72
C GLU A 419 -9.70 -25.39 -22.06
N LEU A 420 -9.49 -24.12 -22.42
CA LEU A 420 -10.39 -23.03 -22.03
C LEU A 420 -11.83 -23.29 -22.53
N GLY A 421 -11.98 -23.70 -23.79
CA GLY A 421 -13.27 -24.03 -24.38
C GLY A 421 -13.97 -25.17 -23.63
N ASP A 422 -13.26 -26.26 -23.39
CA ASP A 422 -13.76 -27.42 -22.63
C ASP A 422 -14.17 -27.03 -21.20
N PHE A 423 -13.32 -26.24 -20.54
CA PHE A 423 -13.60 -25.74 -19.20
C PHE A 423 -14.86 -24.86 -19.17
N LEU A 424 -14.97 -23.88 -20.06
CA LEU A 424 -16.14 -22.99 -20.14
C LEU A 424 -17.43 -23.76 -20.48
N ASN A 425 -17.35 -24.76 -21.36
CA ASN A 425 -18.48 -25.63 -21.70
C ASN A 425 -18.95 -26.49 -20.52
N SER A 426 -18.05 -26.83 -19.60
CA SER A 426 -18.39 -27.60 -18.40
C SER A 426 -19.16 -26.79 -17.34
N LEU A 427 -19.12 -25.45 -17.41
CA LEU A 427 -19.75 -24.57 -16.44
C LEU A 427 -21.25 -24.43 -16.70
N LYS A 428 -22.07 -24.67 -15.67
CA LYS A 428 -23.53 -24.56 -15.77
C LYS A 428 -24.02 -23.11 -15.91
N ASN A 429 -23.40 -22.19 -15.17
CA ASN A 429 -23.78 -20.78 -15.12
C ASN A 429 -22.54 -19.90 -15.26
N LEU A 430 -22.46 -19.18 -16.38
CA LEU A 430 -21.36 -18.26 -16.66
C LEU A 430 -21.65 -16.86 -16.09
N SER A 431 -20.69 -16.32 -15.36
CA SER A 431 -20.63 -14.90 -15.01
C SER A 431 -20.48 -14.05 -16.28
N LEU A 432 -20.72 -12.74 -16.18
CA LEU A 432 -20.53 -11.83 -17.31
C LEU A 432 -19.09 -11.89 -17.83
N LYS A 433 -18.10 -11.93 -16.95
CA LYS A 433 -16.69 -12.02 -17.33
C LYS A 433 -16.34 -13.35 -18.00
N GLU A 434 -16.93 -14.44 -17.54
CA GLU A 434 -16.73 -15.77 -18.15
C GLU A 434 -17.40 -15.86 -19.53
N LYS A 435 -18.56 -15.23 -19.71
CA LYS A 435 -19.19 -15.06 -21.03
C LYS A 435 -18.28 -14.27 -21.99
N ILE A 436 -17.59 -13.25 -21.50
CA ILE A 436 -16.63 -12.49 -22.30
C ILE A 436 -15.52 -13.41 -22.81
N TYR A 437 -14.87 -14.18 -21.92
CA TYR A 437 -13.86 -15.15 -22.34
C TYR A 437 -14.42 -16.21 -23.29
N PHE A 438 -15.68 -16.61 -23.12
CA PHE A 438 -16.32 -17.53 -24.06
C PHE A 438 -16.54 -16.91 -25.44
N GLY A 439 -16.89 -15.62 -25.48
CA GLY A 439 -16.94 -14.83 -26.71
C GLY A 439 -15.57 -14.71 -27.37
N LYS A 440 -14.50 -14.47 -26.59
CA LYS A 440 -13.11 -14.46 -27.08
C LYS A 440 -12.70 -15.83 -27.67
N PHE A 441 -13.05 -16.92 -26.99
CA PHE A 441 -12.84 -18.27 -27.49
C PHE A 441 -13.56 -18.52 -28.83
N TYR A 442 -14.83 -18.13 -28.96
CA TYR A 442 -15.53 -18.24 -30.24
C TYR A 442 -14.94 -17.35 -31.33
N PHE A 443 -14.39 -16.19 -30.96
CA PHE A 443 -13.67 -15.33 -31.89
C PHE A 443 -12.42 -16.04 -32.42
N TYR A 444 -11.63 -16.65 -31.54
CA TYR A 444 -10.49 -17.50 -31.89
C TYR A 444 -10.89 -18.65 -32.83
N LYS A 445 -12.01 -19.33 -32.56
CA LYS A 445 -12.58 -20.37 -33.42
C LYS A 445 -13.15 -19.86 -34.75
N LYS A 446 -13.15 -18.54 -34.98
CA LYS A 446 -13.76 -17.85 -36.14
C LYS A 446 -15.27 -18.06 -36.24
N GLU A 447 -15.91 -18.41 -35.14
CA GLU A 447 -17.38 -18.51 -35.01
C GLU A 447 -17.95 -17.13 -34.64
N TYR A 448 -17.81 -16.18 -35.57
CA TYR A 448 -18.04 -14.75 -35.31
C TYR A 448 -19.45 -14.40 -34.83
N GLU A 449 -20.48 -15.14 -35.25
CA GLU A 449 -21.86 -14.93 -34.79
C GLU A 449 -21.99 -15.20 -33.28
N LYS A 450 -21.43 -16.33 -32.81
CA LYS A 450 -21.40 -16.65 -31.38
C LYS A 450 -20.49 -15.69 -30.62
N ALA A 451 -19.33 -15.37 -31.18
CA ALA A 451 -18.43 -14.39 -30.60
C ALA A 451 -19.15 -13.06 -30.35
N PHE A 452 -19.82 -12.52 -31.38
CA PHE A 452 -20.58 -11.28 -31.28
C PHE A 452 -21.71 -11.35 -30.26
N LYS A 453 -22.44 -12.47 -30.21
CA LYS A 453 -23.51 -12.69 -29.23
C LYS A 453 -23.03 -12.51 -27.79
N TYR A 454 -21.84 -13.01 -27.46
CA TYR A 454 -21.27 -12.91 -26.11
C TYR A 454 -20.52 -11.60 -25.88
N LEU A 455 -19.72 -11.15 -26.85
CA LEU A 455 -18.86 -9.98 -26.69
C LEU A 455 -19.63 -8.66 -26.68
N LYS A 456 -20.82 -8.57 -27.30
CA LYS A 456 -21.63 -7.34 -27.22
C LYS A 456 -22.04 -6.98 -25.78
N ASP A 457 -22.11 -7.98 -24.88
CA ASP A 457 -22.46 -7.74 -23.48
C ASP A 457 -21.36 -6.92 -22.75
N VAL A 458 -20.12 -6.86 -23.28
CA VAL A 458 -19.04 -6.00 -22.76
C VAL A 458 -19.42 -4.53 -22.74
N LEU A 459 -20.30 -4.08 -23.65
CA LEU A 459 -20.71 -2.67 -23.71
C LEU A 459 -21.40 -2.22 -22.43
N THR A 460 -21.99 -3.15 -21.69
CA THR A 460 -22.61 -2.92 -20.36
C THR A 460 -21.65 -3.13 -19.20
N PHE A 461 -20.44 -3.64 -19.46
CA PHE A 461 -19.45 -3.97 -18.44
C PHE A 461 -18.52 -2.80 -18.17
N LYS A 462 -18.44 -2.38 -16.91
CA LYS A 462 -17.61 -1.24 -16.49
C LYS A 462 -16.10 -1.56 -16.57
N GLU A 463 -15.73 -2.83 -16.40
CA GLU A 463 -14.34 -3.29 -16.35
C GLU A 463 -13.94 -3.98 -17.67
N ARG A 464 -14.38 -3.43 -18.81
CA ARG A 464 -14.01 -3.93 -20.14
C ARG A 464 -12.52 -3.70 -20.42
N ASP A 465 -11.89 -4.68 -21.04
CA ASP A 465 -10.47 -4.64 -21.42
C ASP A 465 -10.28 -4.29 -22.90
N GLY A 466 -9.14 -3.69 -23.22
CA GLY A 466 -8.81 -3.22 -24.57
C GLY A 466 -8.76 -4.33 -25.61
N GLU A 467 -8.34 -5.55 -25.25
CA GLU A 467 -8.34 -6.69 -26.17
C GLU A 467 -9.76 -7.08 -26.56
N THR A 468 -10.69 -7.20 -25.60
CA THR A 468 -12.10 -7.47 -25.92
C THR A 468 -12.71 -6.38 -26.81
N LEU A 469 -12.40 -5.11 -26.52
CA LEU A 469 -12.87 -3.99 -27.32
C LEU A 469 -12.35 -4.06 -28.77
N LEU A 470 -11.11 -4.52 -28.95
CA LEU A 470 -10.51 -4.70 -30.28
C LEU A 470 -11.23 -5.80 -31.08
N PHE A 471 -11.50 -6.95 -30.47
CA PHE A 471 -12.30 -8.01 -31.11
C PHE A 471 -13.70 -7.52 -31.46
N LEU A 472 -14.35 -6.78 -30.55
CA LEU A 472 -15.67 -6.25 -30.80
C LEU A 472 -15.66 -5.18 -31.91
N ALA A 473 -14.64 -4.32 -31.96
CA ALA A 473 -14.45 -3.35 -33.04
C ALA A 473 -14.29 -4.03 -34.40
N TRP A 474 -13.53 -5.13 -34.46
CA TRP A 474 -13.40 -5.95 -35.66
C TRP A 474 -14.75 -6.56 -36.08
N LEU A 475 -15.49 -7.15 -35.14
CA LEU A 475 -16.80 -7.74 -35.39
C LEU A 475 -17.80 -6.69 -35.90
N TYR A 476 -17.82 -5.50 -35.31
CA TYR A 476 -18.69 -4.43 -35.80
C TYR A 476 -18.31 -3.98 -37.22
N LEU A 477 -17.02 -3.94 -37.56
CA LEU A 477 -16.57 -3.52 -38.89
C LEU A 477 -16.90 -4.57 -39.98
N TYR A 478 -16.52 -5.83 -39.74
CA TYR A 478 -16.55 -6.87 -40.78
C TYR A 478 -17.79 -7.75 -40.73
N PHE A 479 -18.29 -8.05 -39.53
CA PHE A 479 -19.45 -8.94 -39.36
C PHE A 479 -20.76 -8.16 -39.35
N ASN A 480 -20.89 -7.11 -38.52
CA ASN A 480 -22.12 -6.32 -38.40
C ASN A 480 -22.20 -5.13 -39.39
N LYS A 481 -21.07 -4.74 -40.01
CA LYS A 481 -20.94 -3.64 -40.99
C LYS A 481 -21.30 -2.25 -40.44
N GLU A 482 -21.09 -2.01 -39.15
CA GLU A 482 -21.31 -0.74 -38.46
C GLU A 482 -19.97 -0.04 -38.17
N LYS A 483 -19.46 0.68 -39.18
CA LYS A 483 -18.14 1.32 -39.14
C LYS A 483 -17.99 2.35 -38.01
N GLU A 484 -19.03 3.13 -37.72
CA GLU A 484 -18.99 4.18 -36.71
C GLU A 484 -18.76 3.61 -35.31
N ILE A 485 -19.48 2.53 -34.96
CA ILE A 485 -19.31 1.85 -33.66
C ILE A 485 -17.91 1.24 -33.56
N SER A 486 -17.44 0.59 -34.63
CA SER A 486 -16.09 0.04 -34.69
C SER A 486 -15.02 1.11 -34.40
N GLN A 487 -15.10 2.30 -35.00
CA GLN A 487 -14.13 3.37 -34.78
C GLN A 487 -14.10 3.88 -33.33
N ILE A 488 -15.26 3.98 -32.68
CA ILE A 488 -15.35 4.38 -31.27
C ILE A 488 -14.67 3.34 -30.38
N LEU A 489 -15.00 2.05 -30.59
CA LEU A 489 -14.43 0.96 -29.80
C LEU A 489 -12.92 0.80 -30.02
N LEU A 490 -12.45 0.98 -31.26
CA LEU A 490 -11.03 0.93 -31.59
C LEU A 490 -10.25 2.04 -30.87
N LYS A 491 -10.78 3.26 -30.88
CA LYS A 491 -10.15 4.38 -30.19
C LYS A 491 -10.05 4.12 -28.69
N GLU A 492 -11.11 3.61 -28.08
CA GLU A 492 -11.10 3.26 -26.67
C GLU A 492 -10.09 2.13 -26.36
N ALA A 493 -10.00 1.10 -27.22
CA ALA A 493 -9.00 0.04 -27.09
C ALA A 493 -7.57 0.60 -27.16
N GLN A 494 -7.30 1.56 -28.06
CA GLN A 494 -5.99 2.23 -28.20
C GLN A 494 -5.63 3.10 -26.99
N GLU A 495 -6.62 3.62 -26.27
CA GLU A 495 -6.39 4.34 -25.01
C GLU A 495 -6.05 3.38 -23.85
N MET A 496 -6.43 2.10 -23.96
CA MET A 496 -6.22 1.07 -22.93
C MET A 496 -5.00 0.18 -23.17
N LEU A 497 -4.63 -0.06 -24.42
CA LEU A 497 -3.53 -0.95 -24.80
C LEU A 497 -2.27 -0.15 -25.14
N SER A 498 -1.10 -0.68 -24.79
CA SER A 498 0.16 -0.21 -25.34
C SER A 498 0.25 -0.54 -26.84
N SER A 499 1.07 0.21 -27.58
CA SER A 499 1.28 -0.03 -29.01
C SER A 499 1.82 -1.44 -29.29
N GLU A 500 2.64 -1.99 -28.38
CA GLU A 500 3.18 -3.34 -28.52
C GLU A 500 2.10 -4.41 -28.32
N GLU A 501 1.25 -4.28 -27.30
CA GLU A 501 0.12 -5.19 -27.07
C GLU A 501 -0.87 -5.17 -28.25
N LEU A 502 -1.19 -4.00 -28.76
CA LEU A 502 -2.12 -3.84 -29.87
C LEU A 502 -1.61 -4.51 -31.15
N GLU A 503 -0.33 -4.31 -31.49
CA GLU A 503 0.28 -4.96 -32.66
C GLU A 503 0.40 -6.48 -32.47
N LYS A 504 0.71 -6.95 -31.26
CA LYS A 504 0.71 -8.38 -30.95
C LYS A 504 -0.67 -8.99 -31.24
N ILE A 505 -1.74 -8.43 -30.67
CA ILE A 505 -3.11 -8.95 -30.83
C ILE A 505 -3.53 -8.92 -32.30
N LYS A 506 -3.25 -7.82 -33.02
CA LYS A 506 -3.58 -7.71 -34.45
C LYS A 506 -2.91 -8.82 -35.26
N LYS A 507 -1.62 -9.07 -35.01
CA LYS A 507 -0.87 -10.12 -35.70
C LYS A 507 -1.36 -11.52 -35.37
N GLU A 508 -1.61 -11.78 -34.09
CA GLU A 508 -2.03 -13.10 -33.58
C GLU A 508 -3.39 -13.52 -34.12
N PHE A 509 -4.36 -12.60 -34.14
CA PHE A 509 -5.73 -12.88 -34.56
C PHE A 509 -6.05 -12.44 -36.00
N GLY A 510 -5.06 -11.91 -36.74
CA GLY A 510 -5.24 -11.46 -38.12
C GLY A 510 -6.23 -10.30 -38.26
N LEU A 511 -6.18 -9.34 -37.33
CA LEU A 511 -7.10 -8.21 -37.29
C LEU A 511 -6.62 -7.08 -38.20
N GLU A 512 -7.13 -7.02 -39.41
CA GLU A 512 -7.01 -5.83 -40.27
C GLU A 512 -8.01 -4.78 -39.76
N ILE A 513 -7.59 -3.77 -38.99
CA ILE A 513 -8.46 -2.68 -38.48
C ILE A 513 -7.73 -1.35 -38.52
#